data_AF-A0A1F7UG84-F1
#
_entry.id   AF-A0A1F7UG84-F1
#
_cell.length_a   1.000
_cell.length_b   1.000
_cell.length_c   1.000
_cell.angle_alpha   90.00
_cell.angle_beta   90.00
_cell.angle_gamma   90.00
#
_symmetry.space_group_name_H-M   'P 1'
#
loop_
_entity.id
_entity.type
_entity.pdbx_description
1 polymer ?
#
loop_
_entity_poly.entity_id
_entity_poly.type
_entity_poly.pdbx_seq_one_letter_code
_entity_poly.pdbx_strand_id
1 'polypeptide(L)'
;MTYIRRMWYTLVIIMMTHAKIFIIIILLLATGASVWQWRAQRKEPPQSVPPQGIETPQDQWAGEVVGTVVVQHRFLNGTHIYSGTLTTPTPCHQVSADARVMESYPEQIVLALTLQEPEPDAVCVQMIAELPFTVQVRASEEASVRGELDGAPVRLELIEGGDGIHAPSLGIELMP
;
A
#
# COMPACT_ATOMS: atom_id res chain seq x y z
N MET A 1 17.56 64.69 -63.05
CA MET A 1 17.66 63.21 -63.00
C MET A 1 18.24 62.62 -61.69
N THR A 2 18.72 63.43 -60.75
CA THR A 2 19.33 62.98 -59.48
C THR A 2 18.32 62.64 -58.37
N TYR A 3 17.10 63.18 -58.43
CA TYR A 3 16.08 63.00 -57.38
C TYR A 3 15.46 61.59 -57.38
N ILE A 4 15.19 61.02 -58.57
CA ILE A 4 14.58 59.69 -58.72
C ILE A 4 15.53 58.58 -58.23
N ARG A 5 16.84 58.71 -58.46
CA ARG A 5 17.85 57.75 -57.98
C ARG A 5 17.99 57.74 -56.46
N ARG A 6 17.92 58.91 -55.80
CA ARG A 6 17.92 58.99 -54.32
C ARG A 6 16.65 58.38 -53.72
N MET A 7 15.49 58.62 -54.34
CA MET A 7 14.20 58.10 -53.85
C MET A 7 14.08 56.57 -53.99
N TRP A 8 14.65 56.00 -55.06
CA TRP A 8 14.75 54.54 -55.22
C TRP A 8 15.71 53.91 -54.20
N TYR A 9 16.85 54.55 -53.93
CA TYR A 9 17.84 54.03 -52.98
C TYR A 9 17.31 54.03 -51.54
N THR A 10 16.58 55.08 -51.13
CA THR A 10 15.94 55.11 -49.80
C THR A 10 14.82 54.07 -49.70
N LEU A 11 14.01 53.87 -50.74
CA LEU A 11 12.99 52.82 -50.76
C LEU A 11 13.59 51.41 -50.65
N VAL A 12 14.69 51.13 -51.36
CA VAL A 12 15.39 49.83 -51.28
C VAL A 12 16.05 49.62 -49.92
N ILE A 13 16.68 50.65 -49.34
CA ILE A 13 17.24 50.58 -47.98
C ILE A 13 16.14 50.36 -46.95
N ILE A 14 15.02 51.08 -47.05
CA ILE A 14 13.85 50.93 -46.17
C ILE A 14 13.30 49.50 -46.28
N MET A 15 13.15 48.98 -47.50
CA MET A 15 12.70 47.60 -47.75
C MET A 15 13.69 46.55 -47.18
N MET A 16 15.00 46.76 -47.31
CA MET A 16 16.03 45.91 -46.71
C MET A 16 16.06 46.00 -45.18
N THR A 17 15.83 47.18 -44.61
CA THR A 17 15.75 47.35 -43.15
C THR A 17 14.50 46.67 -42.58
N HIS A 18 13.35 46.77 -43.25
CA HIS A 18 12.15 46.06 -42.86
C HIS A 18 12.30 44.54 -43.01
N ALA A 19 12.98 44.06 -44.04
CA ALA A 19 13.31 42.64 -44.20
C ALA A 19 14.19 42.12 -43.05
N LYS A 20 15.21 42.89 -42.64
CA LYS A 20 16.05 42.52 -41.48
C LYS A 20 15.29 42.57 -40.15
N ILE A 21 14.45 43.60 -39.94
CA ILE A 21 13.59 43.71 -38.77
C ILE A 21 12.63 42.51 -38.70
N PHE A 22 12.06 42.10 -39.84
CA PHE A 22 11.17 40.95 -39.91
C PHE A 22 11.90 39.64 -39.58
N ILE A 23 13.11 39.44 -40.09
CA ILE A 23 13.95 38.27 -39.75
C ILE A 23 14.29 38.25 -38.25
N ILE A 24 14.63 39.40 -37.65
CA ILE A 24 14.91 39.50 -36.21
C ILE A 24 13.66 39.16 -35.38
N ILE A 25 12.48 39.64 -35.79
CA ILE A 25 11.21 39.31 -35.11
C ILE A 25 10.94 37.81 -35.18
N ILE A 26 11.14 37.17 -36.33
CA ILE A 26 10.97 35.71 -36.47
C ILE A 26 11.95 34.95 -35.57
N LEU A 27 13.21 35.38 -35.50
CA LEU A 27 14.21 34.76 -34.63
C LEU A 27 13.86 34.94 -33.13
N LEU A 28 13.32 36.09 -32.74
CA LEU A 28 12.84 36.33 -31.38
C LEU A 28 11.60 35.48 -31.04
N LEU A 29 10.67 35.30 -31.99
CA LEU A 29 9.50 34.44 -31.79
C LEU A 29 9.90 32.96 -31.72
N ALA A 30 10.83 32.51 -32.55
CA ALA A 30 11.33 31.13 -32.55
C ALA A 30 12.08 30.79 -31.26
N THR A 31 12.96 31.68 -30.79
CA THR A 31 13.68 31.50 -29.51
C THR A 31 12.73 31.58 -28.31
N GLY A 32 11.75 32.49 -28.34
CA GLY A 32 10.69 32.56 -27.33
C GLY A 32 9.86 31.28 -27.24
N ALA A 33 9.45 30.72 -28.39
CA ALA A 33 8.74 29.45 -28.46
C ALA A 33 9.58 28.26 -27.96
N SER A 34 10.86 28.18 -28.34
CA SER A 34 11.78 27.16 -27.83
C SER A 34 11.98 27.22 -26.32
N VAL A 35 12.16 28.42 -25.75
CA VAL A 35 12.31 28.60 -24.28
C VAL A 35 11.01 28.27 -23.55
N TRP A 36 9.86 28.64 -24.11
CA TRP A 36 8.56 28.31 -23.54
C TRP A 36 8.29 26.81 -23.55
N GLN A 37 8.58 26.13 -24.67
CA GLN A 37 8.43 24.68 -24.81
C GLN A 37 9.37 23.92 -23.85
N TRP A 38 10.61 24.38 -23.69
CA TRP A 38 11.56 23.80 -22.74
C TRP A 38 11.14 24.00 -21.28
N ARG A 39 10.55 25.15 -20.94
CA ARG A 39 9.93 25.36 -19.62
C ARG A 39 8.67 24.53 -19.42
N ALA A 40 7.88 24.32 -20.47
CA ALA A 40 6.69 23.49 -20.43
C ALA A 40 7.05 22.01 -20.20
N GLN A 41 8.12 21.51 -20.82
CA GLN A 41 8.62 20.13 -20.61
C GLN A 41 9.24 19.91 -19.22
N ARG A 42 9.76 20.96 -18.56
CA ARG A 42 10.19 20.88 -17.14
C ARG A 42 9.03 20.77 -16.15
N LYS A 43 7.80 21.05 -16.62
CA LYS A 43 6.59 20.66 -15.91
C LYS A 43 6.18 19.29 -16.44
N GLU A 44 7.02 18.29 -16.25
CA GLU A 44 6.45 16.98 -16.01
C GLU A 44 5.41 17.21 -14.92
N PRO A 45 4.12 16.88 -15.14
CA PRO A 45 3.21 16.79 -14.00
C PRO A 45 3.98 15.94 -13.00
N PRO A 46 4.13 16.36 -11.73
CA PRO A 46 4.73 15.48 -10.75
C PRO A 46 4.04 14.16 -10.99
N GLN A 47 4.81 13.12 -11.35
CA GLN A 47 4.26 11.77 -11.35
C GLN A 47 3.49 11.75 -10.06
N SER A 48 2.19 11.50 -10.14
CA SER A 48 1.44 11.11 -8.96
C SER A 48 2.11 9.79 -8.59
N VAL A 49 3.27 9.88 -7.93
CA VAL A 49 3.67 8.96 -6.90
C VAL A 49 2.38 8.92 -6.09
N PRO A 50 1.60 7.82 -6.19
CA PRO A 50 0.48 7.63 -5.27
C PRO A 50 1.08 7.96 -3.91
N PRO A 51 0.43 8.80 -3.08
CA PRO A 51 1.04 9.31 -1.85
C PRO A 51 1.87 8.17 -1.28
N GLN A 52 3.21 8.31 -1.29
CA GLN A 52 4.03 7.30 -0.63
C GLN A 52 3.43 7.33 0.75
N GLY A 53 2.69 6.27 1.05
CA GLY A 53 2.13 6.08 2.36
C GLY A 53 3.31 6.34 3.26
N ILE A 54 3.06 7.03 4.37
CA ILE A 54 3.96 6.87 5.48
C ILE A 54 4.01 5.35 5.65
N GLU A 55 5.06 4.72 5.14
CA GLU A 55 5.40 3.34 5.42
C GLU A 55 5.73 3.42 6.89
N THR A 56 4.69 3.27 7.70
CA THR A 56 4.82 2.83 9.07
C THR A 56 5.85 1.70 9.04
N PRO A 57 6.88 1.71 9.90
CA PRO A 57 7.94 0.68 9.95
C PRO A 57 7.48 -0.78 10.19
N GLN A 58 6.24 -1.13 9.89
CA GLN A 58 5.57 -2.35 10.28
C GLN A 58 5.01 -3.12 9.07
N ASP A 59 5.80 -3.25 8.00
CA ASP A 59 5.50 -4.22 6.92
C ASP A 59 6.81 -4.65 6.21
N GLN A 60 7.87 -4.96 6.97
CA GLN A 60 9.03 -5.69 6.43
C GLN A 60 8.78 -7.20 6.47
N TRP A 61 7.71 -7.65 5.82
CA TRP A 61 7.49 -9.06 5.46
C TRP A 61 7.16 -9.08 3.96
N ALA A 62 8.17 -9.33 3.13
CA ALA A 62 8.09 -9.24 1.67
C ALA A 62 7.39 -10.46 1.04
N GLY A 63 6.15 -10.73 1.45
CA GLY A 63 5.26 -11.70 0.84
C GLY A 63 3.88 -11.09 0.57
N GLU A 64 3.26 -11.49 -0.53
CA GLU A 64 1.87 -11.12 -0.83
C GLU A 64 0.96 -11.64 0.28
N VAL A 65 0.25 -10.73 0.95
CA VAL A 65 -0.67 -11.07 2.06
C VAL A 65 -1.91 -11.73 1.47
N VAL A 66 -2.11 -13.02 1.78
CA VAL A 66 -3.15 -13.85 1.13
C VAL A 66 -4.56 -13.59 1.69
N GLY A 67 -4.67 -12.93 2.84
CA GLY A 67 -5.96 -12.55 3.43
C GLY A 67 -5.84 -11.96 4.83
N THR A 68 -7.01 -11.68 5.42
CA THR A 68 -7.16 -11.21 6.80
C THR A 68 -7.88 -12.26 7.63
N VAL A 69 -7.37 -12.58 8.82
CA VAL A 69 -7.98 -13.50 9.79
C VAL A 69 -8.25 -12.74 11.08
N VAL A 70 -9.50 -12.77 11.55
CA VAL A 70 -9.90 -12.16 12.82
C VAL A 70 -9.58 -13.12 13.96
N VAL A 71 -8.82 -12.64 14.94
CA VAL A 71 -8.32 -13.44 16.06
C VAL A 71 -8.59 -12.72 17.36
N GLN A 72 -9.30 -13.37 18.26
CA GLN A 72 -9.41 -12.94 19.65
C GLN A 72 -8.13 -13.34 20.40
N HIS A 73 -7.55 -12.38 21.11
CA HIS A 73 -6.33 -12.55 21.88
C HIS A 73 -6.61 -12.33 23.37
N ARG A 74 -6.01 -13.15 24.23
CA ARG A 74 -6.03 -12.97 25.69
C ARG A 74 -4.67 -13.34 26.27
N PHE A 75 -4.20 -12.59 27.26
CA PHE A 75 -2.94 -12.90 27.95
C PHE A 75 -3.19 -13.30 29.41
N LEU A 76 -2.85 -14.54 29.77
CA LEU A 76 -3.07 -15.05 31.11
C LEU A 76 -1.84 -15.81 31.62
N ASN A 77 -1.32 -15.39 32.78
CA ASN A 77 -0.23 -16.08 33.49
C ASN A 77 1.00 -16.38 32.59
N GLY A 78 1.43 -15.41 31.78
CA GLY A 78 2.56 -15.58 30.87
C GLY A 78 2.25 -16.45 29.64
N THR A 79 0.97 -16.58 29.27
CA THR A 79 0.52 -17.39 28.13
C THR A 79 -0.43 -16.56 27.28
N HIS A 80 -0.09 -16.40 26.00
CA HIS A 80 -0.99 -15.84 24.99
C HIS A 80 -1.95 -16.93 24.51
N ILE A 81 -3.23 -16.60 24.46
CA ILE A 81 -4.31 -17.47 23.98
C ILE A 81 -4.92 -16.77 22.77
N TYR A 82 -4.83 -17.41 21.61
CA TYR A 82 -5.38 -16.92 20.36
C TYR A 82 -6.52 -17.83 19.91
N SER A 83 -7.68 -17.26 19.60
CA SER A 83 -8.84 -18.02 19.11
C SER A 83 -9.52 -17.27 17.98
N GLY A 84 -9.91 -17.97 16.92
CA GLY A 84 -10.55 -17.37 15.75
C GLY A 84 -11.30 -18.40 14.93
N THR A 85 -11.78 -17.96 13.77
CA THR A 85 -12.40 -18.84 12.77
C THR A 85 -11.71 -18.65 11.42
N LEU A 86 -11.60 -19.73 10.64
CA LEU A 86 -11.10 -19.69 9.27
C LEU A 86 -12.24 -20.07 8.32
N THR A 87 -12.42 -19.27 7.27
CA THR A 87 -13.39 -19.56 6.23
C THR A 87 -12.81 -20.58 5.25
N THR A 88 -13.55 -21.65 5.01
CA THR A 88 -13.13 -22.78 4.18
C THR A 88 -14.17 -23.06 3.10
N PRO A 89 -13.77 -23.58 1.93
CA PRO A 89 -14.70 -23.81 0.83
C PRO A 89 -15.66 -24.97 1.10
N THR A 90 -15.28 -25.90 1.99
CA THR A 90 -16.15 -27.01 2.42
C THR A 90 -15.96 -27.30 3.91
N PRO A 91 -17.01 -27.76 4.61
CA PRO A 91 -16.93 -28.10 6.03
C PRO A 91 -16.10 -29.35 6.33
N CYS A 92 -15.66 -30.10 5.32
CA CYS A 92 -14.84 -31.29 5.52
C CYS A 92 -13.37 -31.00 5.72
N HIS A 93 -12.93 -29.78 5.41
CA HIS A 93 -11.55 -29.40 5.69
C HIS A 93 -11.31 -29.44 7.20
N GLN A 94 -10.04 -29.61 7.58
CA GLN A 94 -9.63 -29.49 8.98
C GLN A 94 -8.66 -28.33 9.11
N VAL A 95 -8.75 -27.59 10.21
CA VAL A 95 -7.80 -26.52 10.52
C VAL A 95 -6.87 -27.01 11.61
N SER A 96 -5.58 -27.03 11.30
CA SER A 96 -4.53 -27.19 12.30
C SER A 96 -3.96 -25.83 12.61
N ALA A 97 -3.81 -25.52 13.89
CA ALA A 97 -3.30 -24.23 14.33
C ALA A 97 -2.19 -24.46 15.37
N ASP A 98 -1.00 -23.94 15.05
CA ASP A 98 0.19 -24.07 15.87
C ASP A 98 0.80 -22.69 16.14
N ALA A 99 1.61 -22.58 17.18
CA ALA A 99 2.39 -21.38 17.46
C ALA A 99 3.86 -21.72 17.66
N ARG A 100 4.73 -20.91 17.06
CA ARG A 100 6.18 -20.94 17.28
C ARG A 100 6.66 -19.60 17.80
N VAL A 101 7.53 -19.62 18.80
CA VAL A 101 8.19 -18.42 19.32
C VAL A 101 9.57 -18.33 18.71
N MET A 102 9.89 -17.18 18.14
CA MET A 102 11.21 -16.85 17.64
C MET A 102 11.99 -16.09 18.71
N GLU A 103 13.25 -16.47 18.88
CA GLU A 103 14.18 -15.87 19.84
C GLU A 103 14.66 -14.48 19.36
N SER A 104 13.74 -13.51 19.28
CA SER A 104 14.02 -12.09 19.02
C SER A 104 13.70 -11.23 20.24
N TYR A 105 14.17 -9.97 20.26
CA TYR A 105 13.78 -9.00 21.29
C TYR A 105 13.11 -7.76 20.64
N PRO A 106 11.81 -7.48 20.93
CA PRO A 106 10.88 -8.34 21.66
C PRO A 106 10.64 -9.69 20.95
N GLU A 107 10.15 -10.68 21.70
CA GLU A 107 9.85 -12.02 21.16
C GLU A 107 8.83 -11.94 20.02
N GLN A 108 8.93 -12.86 19.07
CA GLN A 108 7.98 -12.93 17.97
C GLN A 108 7.25 -14.26 17.96
N ILE A 109 5.94 -14.21 18.09
CA ILE A 109 5.02 -15.33 17.95
C ILE A 109 4.61 -15.43 16.48
N VAL A 110 4.74 -16.62 15.90
CA VAL A 110 4.17 -16.94 14.60
C VAL A 110 3.06 -17.96 14.77
N LEU A 111 1.84 -17.55 14.42
CA LEU A 111 0.69 -18.43 14.35
C LEU A 111 0.68 -19.11 12.97
N ALA A 112 0.94 -20.41 12.95
CA ALA A 112 0.92 -21.23 11.75
C ALA A 112 -0.44 -21.93 11.66
N LEU A 113 -1.29 -21.44 10.75
CA LEU A 113 -2.56 -22.03 10.39
C LEU A 113 -2.36 -22.91 9.15
N THR A 114 -2.86 -24.13 9.17
CA THR A 114 -2.79 -25.06 8.04
C THR A 114 -4.18 -25.59 7.75
N LEU A 115 -4.60 -25.51 6.49
CA LEU A 115 -5.84 -26.10 6.03
C LEU A 115 -5.55 -27.49 5.45
N GLN A 116 -6.09 -28.52 6.10
CA GLN A 116 -5.97 -29.90 5.63
C GLN A 116 -7.15 -30.23 4.71
N GLU A 117 -6.82 -30.70 3.53
CA GLU A 117 -7.79 -31.21 2.57
C GLU A 117 -8.47 -32.47 3.13
N PRO A 118 -9.77 -32.69 2.82
CA PRO A 118 -10.43 -33.91 3.19
C PRO A 118 -9.83 -35.12 2.45
N GLU A 119 -10.02 -36.31 3.01
CA GLU A 119 -9.64 -37.57 2.36
C GLU A 119 -10.19 -37.63 0.92
N PRO A 120 -9.43 -38.17 -0.05
CA PRO A 120 -9.80 -38.13 -1.47
C PRO A 120 -11.13 -38.84 -1.79
N ASP A 121 -11.55 -39.79 -0.96
CA ASP A 121 -12.80 -40.53 -1.09
C ASP A 121 -13.96 -39.92 -0.27
N ALA A 122 -13.75 -38.80 0.40
CA ALA A 122 -14.77 -38.14 1.21
C ALA A 122 -15.76 -37.35 0.34
N VAL A 123 -17.06 -37.65 0.49
CA VAL A 123 -18.13 -36.89 -0.17
C VAL A 123 -18.43 -35.64 0.65
N CYS A 124 -18.03 -34.48 0.12
CA CYS A 124 -18.15 -33.20 0.80
C CYS A 124 -19.21 -32.30 0.18
N VAL A 125 -20.03 -31.70 1.04
CA VAL A 125 -21.00 -30.68 0.62
C VAL A 125 -20.22 -29.41 0.22
N GLN A 126 -20.55 -28.87 -0.94
CA GLN A 126 -19.95 -27.65 -1.48
C GLN A 126 -20.61 -26.42 -0.85
N MET A 127 -20.22 -26.11 0.38
CA MET A 127 -20.72 -24.96 1.14
C MET A 127 -19.59 -24.36 1.96
N ILE A 128 -19.53 -23.02 1.95
CA ILE A 128 -18.57 -22.27 2.77
C ILE A 128 -18.85 -22.53 4.25
N ALA A 129 -17.80 -22.87 4.99
CA ALA A 129 -17.88 -23.16 6.42
C ALA A 129 -16.82 -22.39 7.19
N GLU A 130 -17.15 -21.99 8.42
CA GLU A 130 -16.22 -21.37 9.36
C GLU A 130 -15.72 -22.43 10.34
N LEU A 131 -14.41 -22.67 10.37
CA LEU A 131 -13.79 -23.65 11.24
C LEU A 131 -13.06 -22.92 12.38
N PRO A 132 -13.45 -23.16 13.65
CA PRO A 132 -12.81 -22.51 14.78
C PRO A 132 -11.43 -23.11 15.07
N PHE A 133 -10.51 -22.30 15.58
CA PHE A 133 -9.22 -22.74 16.08
C PHE A 133 -8.88 -22.06 17.40
N THR A 134 -7.99 -22.68 18.18
CA THR A 134 -7.45 -22.08 19.40
C THR A 134 -6.01 -22.54 19.61
N VAL A 135 -5.13 -21.59 19.91
CA VAL A 135 -3.70 -21.81 20.12
C VAL A 135 -3.26 -21.13 21.40
N GLN A 136 -2.38 -21.78 22.16
CA GLN A 136 -1.80 -21.24 23.38
C GLN A 136 -0.29 -21.27 23.27
N VAL A 137 0.37 -20.17 23.63
CA VAL A 137 1.82 -20.05 23.53
C VAL A 137 2.36 -19.23 24.69
N ARG A 138 3.46 -19.70 25.29
CA ARG A 138 4.16 -18.98 26.34
C ARG A 138 5.19 -18.05 25.71
N ALA A 139 5.06 -16.76 25.97
CA ALA A 139 5.97 -15.70 25.55
C ALA A 139 5.81 -14.49 26.49
N SER A 140 6.67 -13.48 26.35
CA SER A 140 6.55 -12.20 27.03
C SER A 140 5.28 -11.46 26.59
N GLU A 141 4.63 -10.72 27.48
CA GLU A 141 3.43 -9.92 27.17
C GLU A 141 3.63 -8.95 25.99
N GLU A 142 4.86 -8.45 25.83
CA GLU A 142 5.29 -7.53 24.78
C GLU A 142 5.59 -8.24 23.43
N ALA A 143 5.35 -9.54 23.33
CA ALA A 143 5.65 -10.31 22.14
C ALA A 143 4.79 -9.84 20.95
N SER A 144 5.45 -9.65 19.81
CA SER A 144 4.76 -9.35 18.56
C SER A 144 4.20 -10.64 17.95
N VAL A 145 3.01 -10.57 17.33
CA VAL A 145 2.39 -11.73 16.68
C VAL A 145 2.26 -11.53 15.17
N ARG A 146 2.53 -12.58 14.40
CA ARG A 146 2.27 -12.65 12.97
C ARG A 146 1.60 -13.97 12.60
N GLY A 147 0.82 -13.95 11.52
CA GLY A 147 0.09 -15.12 11.03
C GLY A 147 0.66 -15.65 9.73
N GLU A 148 0.61 -16.97 9.57
CA GLU A 148 0.89 -17.69 8.33
C GLU A 148 -0.27 -18.66 8.07
N LEU A 149 -0.79 -18.70 6.84
CA LEU A 149 -1.76 -19.69 6.37
C LEU A 149 -1.11 -20.50 5.25
N ASP A 150 -0.97 -21.81 5.45
CA ASP A 150 -0.31 -22.74 4.52
C ASP A 150 1.11 -22.26 4.12
N GLY A 151 1.80 -21.62 5.07
CA GLY A 151 3.14 -21.05 4.89
C GLY A 151 3.19 -19.67 4.22
N ALA A 152 2.05 -19.12 3.80
CA ALA A 152 1.96 -17.77 3.24
C ALA A 152 1.57 -16.75 4.32
N PRO A 153 2.10 -15.51 4.31
CA PRO A 153 1.79 -14.51 5.32
C PRO A 153 0.33 -14.06 5.25
N VAL A 154 -0.31 -13.93 6.41
CA VAL A 154 -1.68 -13.39 6.54
C VAL A 154 -1.73 -12.24 7.54
N ARG A 155 -2.64 -11.29 7.30
CA ARG A 155 -2.89 -10.19 8.23
C ARG A 155 -3.78 -10.69 9.35
N LEU A 156 -3.33 -10.49 10.59
CA LEU A 156 -4.13 -10.79 11.76
C LEU A 156 -4.84 -9.52 12.22
N GLU A 157 -6.16 -9.59 12.37
CA GLU A 157 -6.94 -8.56 13.04
C GLU A 157 -7.19 -9.02 14.48
N LEU A 158 -6.46 -8.42 15.41
CA LEU A 158 -6.49 -8.80 16.82
C LEU A 158 -7.63 -8.09 17.54
N ILE A 159 -8.50 -8.87 18.17
CA ILE A 159 -9.51 -8.38 19.10
C ILE A 159 -9.01 -8.72 20.51
N GLU A 160 -8.56 -7.72 21.23
CA GLU A 160 -8.09 -7.88 22.61
C GLU A 160 -9.26 -8.25 23.53
N GLY A 161 -9.19 -9.45 24.09
CA GLY A 161 -10.15 -10.03 24.99
C GLY A 161 -9.98 -9.53 26.42
N GLY A 162 -10.07 -8.22 26.61
CA GLY A 162 -10.22 -7.50 27.88
C GLY A 162 -9.67 -8.17 29.13
N ASP A 163 -8.35 -8.16 29.29
CA ASP A 163 -7.72 -8.21 30.61
C ASP A 163 -7.74 -6.76 31.11
N GLY A 164 -8.62 -6.44 32.05
CA GLY A 164 -9.09 -5.07 32.33
C GLY A 164 -8.07 -4.05 32.85
N ILE A 165 -7.02 -3.70 32.09
CA ILE A 165 -6.09 -2.61 32.39
C ILE A 165 -5.86 -1.65 31.21
N HIS A 166 -6.17 -2.00 29.95
CA HIS A 166 -6.09 -1.04 28.84
C HIS A 166 -7.25 -1.18 27.84
N ALA A 167 -8.45 -0.77 28.26
CA ALA A 167 -9.54 -0.52 27.32
C ALA A 167 -9.35 0.86 26.64
N PRO A 168 -9.32 0.97 25.30
CA PRO A 168 -9.55 2.25 24.64
C PRO A 168 -11.00 2.67 24.93
N SER A 169 -11.15 3.84 25.52
CA SER A 169 -12.44 4.45 25.86
C SER A 169 -13.25 4.74 24.59
N LEU A 170 -14.09 3.80 24.16
CA LEU A 170 -15.18 4.07 23.23
C LEU A 170 -16.40 4.50 24.04
N GLY A 171 -16.59 5.82 24.11
CA GLY A 171 -17.82 6.42 24.60
C GLY A 171 -18.99 6.05 23.70
N ILE A 172 -19.86 5.17 24.18
CA ILE A 172 -21.20 5.00 23.62
C ILE A 172 -22.13 5.77 24.56
N GLU A 173 -22.48 6.97 24.13
CA GLU A 173 -23.54 7.79 24.71
C GLU A 173 -24.88 7.09 24.43
N LEU A 174 -25.42 6.42 25.44
CA LEU A 174 -26.79 5.89 25.42
C LEU A 174 -27.74 7.07 25.61
N MET A 175 -28.49 7.43 24.58
CA MET A 175 -29.67 8.30 24.72
C MET A 175 -30.94 7.44 24.89
N PRO A 176 -31.92 7.94 25.67
CA PRO A 176 -33.00 7.18 26.30
C PRO A 176 -34.15 6.76 25.39
#